data_AF-A0A661S8Y4-F1
#
_entry.id   AF-A0A661S8Y4-F1
#
_cell.length_a   1.000
_cell.length_b   1.000
_cell.length_c   1.000
_cell.angle_alpha   90.00
_cell.angle_beta   90.00
_cell.angle_gamma   90.00
#
_symmetry.space_group_name_H-M   'P 1'
#
loop_
_entity.id
_entity.type
_entity.pdbx_description
1 polymer ?
#
loop_
_entity_poly.entity_id
_entity_poly.type
_entity_poly.pdbx_seq_one_letter_code
_entity_poly.pdbx_strand_id
1 'polypeptide(L)' 'MPRPKKPRFVSDYPSIDAFVPRGTSYSGEIYLSLEGLEAIRLSDFEGLDQAAASEMMEVSRQTY' A
#
# COMPACT_ATOMS: atom_id res chain seq x y z
N MET A 1 -15.34 7.01 -18.55
CA MET A 1 -15.62 7.22 -17.11
C MET A 1 -14.54 6.53 -16.31
N PRO A 2 -13.99 7.13 -15.24
CA PRO A 2 -13.03 6.46 -14.37
C PRO A 2 -13.70 5.23 -13.76
N ARG A 3 -13.01 4.08 -13.73
CA ARG A 3 -13.52 2.91 -13.01
C ARG A 3 -13.64 3.28 -11.52
N PRO A 4 -14.79 3.04 -10.86
CA PRO A 4 -14.92 3.28 -9.44
C PRO A 4 -13.83 2.53 -8.66
N LYS A 5 -13.20 3.23 -7.71
CA LYS A 5 -12.26 2.57 -6.79
C LYS A 5 -13.04 1.55 -5.97
N LYS A 6 -12.54 0.32 -5.92
CA LYS A 6 -13.08 -0.69 -5.01
C LYS A 6 -12.45 -0.49 -3.64
N PRO A 7 -13.23 -0.54 -2.55
CA PRO A 7 -12.67 -0.53 -1.20
C PRO A 7 -11.72 -1.71 -1.06
N ARG A 8 -10.67 -1.52 -0.26
CA ARG A 8 -9.68 -2.53 0.09
C ARG A 8 -9.59 -2.62 1.61
N PHE A 9 -9.37 -3.82 2.11
CA PHE A 9 -9.05 -4.03 3.51
C PHE A 9 -7.54 -3.85 3.72
N VAL A 10 -7.20 -3.19 4.82
CA VAL A 10 -5.83 -3.00 5.28
C VAL A 10 -5.74 -3.51 6.71
N SER A 11 -4.61 -4.13 7.05
CA SER A 11 -4.47 -4.81 8.34
C SER A 11 -4.35 -3.83 9.51
N ASP A 12 -3.74 -2.67 9.30
CA ASP A 12 -3.61 -1.63 10.32
C ASP A 12 -3.31 -0.24 9.73
N TYR A 13 -3.43 0.80 10.56
CA TYR A 13 -2.92 2.13 10.27
C TYR A 13 -1.42 2.24 10.60
N PRO A 14 -0.64 2.97 9.79
CA PRO A 14 0.79 3.14 10.07
C PRO A 14 1.01 3.95 11.34
N SER A 15 1.94 3.49 12.19
CA SER A 15 2.39 4.25 13.37
C SER A 15 3.31 5.42 13.02
N ILE A 16 3.87 5.43 11.80
CA ILE A 16 4.73 6.48 11.24
C ILE A 16 4.17 6.81 9.86
N ASP A 17 3.78 8.07 9.64
CA ASP A 17 3.14 8.54 8.41
C ASP A 17 4.10 9.22 7.42
N ALA A 18 5.34 9.53 7.84
CA ALA A 18 6.35 10.12 6.99
C ALA A 18 7.78 9.71 7.39
N PHE A 19 8.67 9.66 6.40
CA PHE A 19 10.10 9.48 6.61
C PHE A 19 10.91 10.33 5.61
N VAL A 20 12.13 10.69 5.99
CA VAL A 20 13.06 11.43 5.14
C VAL A 20 14.45 10.79 5.18
N PRO A 21 15.16 10.65 4.05
CA PRO A 21 16.51 10.08 4.07
C PRO A 21 17.46 10.96 4.89
N ARG A 22 18.32 10.31 5.67
CA ARG A 22 19.27 11.00 6.56
C ARG A 22 20.27 11.84 5.76
N GLY A 23 20.46 13.09 6.18
CA GLY A 23 21.44 14.01 5.56
C GLY A 23 20.91 14.78 4.35
N THR A 24 19.62 14.69 4.07
CA THR A 24 18.97 15.41 2.97
C THR A 24 18.13 16.57 3.49
N SER A 25 18.14 17.68 2.76
CA SER A 25 17.20 18.77 2.97
C SER A 25 15.80 18.33 2.54
N TYR A 26 14.76 18.77 3.24
CA TYR A 26 13.38 18.53 2.81
C TYR A 26 13.15 19.19 1.44
N SER A 27 12.91 18.38 0.40
CA SER A 27 12.75 18.82 -0.98
C SER A 27 11.32 18.65 -1.51
N GLY A 28 10.36 18.37 -0.62
CA GLY A 28 8.97 18.06 -0.94
C GLY A 28 8.54 16.69 -0.43
N GLU A 29 7.28 16.36 -0.64
CA GLU A 29 6.65 15.10 -0.22
C GLU A 29 5.99 14.39 -1.41
N ILE A 30 5.96 13.07 -1.33
CA ILE A 30 5.11 12.23 -2.17
C ILE A 30 4.20 11.42 -1.26
N TYR A 31 2.95 11.24 -1.67
CA TYR A 31 1.96 10.53 -0.87
C TYR A 31 1.89 9.06 -1.27
N LEU A 32 2.06 8.16 -0.31
CA LEU A 32 1.70 6.76 -0.43
C LEU A 32 0.32 6.56 0.21
N SER A 33 -0.62 5.98 -0.53
CA SER A 33 -1.93 5.66 0.06
C SER A 33 -1.81 4.52 1.07
N LEU A 34 -2.73 4.45 2.03
CA LEU A 34 -2.83 3.32 2.96
C LEU A 34 -2.92 1.98 2.22
N GLU A 35 -3.70 1.94 1.14
CA GLU A 35 -3.80 0.77 0.26
C GLU A 35 -2.45 0.40 -0.39
N GLY A 36 -1.67 1.40 -0.80
CA GLY A 36 -0.36 1.19 -1.41
C GLY A 36 0.67 0.68 -0.39
N LEU A 37 0.62 1.19 0.84
CA LEU A 37 1.46 0.70 1.94
C LEU A 37 1.17 -0.77 2.25
N GLU A 38 -0.11 -1.14 2.37
CA GLU A 38 -0.51 -2.53 2.63
C GLU A 38 -0.08 -3.46 1.49
N ALA A 39 -0.21 -3.04 0.22
CA ALA A 39 0.22 -3.83 -0.92
C ALA A 39 1.74 -4.07 -0.94
N ILE A 40 2.55 -3.07 -0.57
CA ILE A 40 4.00 -3.22 -0.42
C ILE A 40 4.32 -4.16 0.75
N ARG A 41 3.61 -4.04 1.88
CA ARG A 41 3.79 -4.95 3.03
C ARG A 41 3.55 -6.40 2.61
N LEU A 42 2.43 -6.69 1.96
CA LEU A 42 2.08 -8.06 1.56
C LEU A 42 3.02 -8.61 0.48
N SER A 43 3.37 -7.80 -0.53
CA SER A 43 4.17 -8.27 -1.68
C SER A 43 5.67 -8.32 -1.37
N ASP A 44 6.24 -7.18 -0.97
CA ASP A 44 7.69 -7.01 -0.88
C ASP A 44 8.23 -7.46 0.48
N PHE A 45 7.49 -7.19 1.56
CA PHE A 45 7.93 -7.52 2.92
C PHE A 45 7.54 -8.95 3.33
N GLU A 46 6.30 -9.38 3.08
CA GLU A 46 5.82 -10.72 3.44
C GLU A 46 6.01 -11.75 2.31
N GLY A 47 6.30 -11.31 1.09
CA GLY A 47 6.59 -12.20 -0.03
C GLY A 47 5.37 -12.95 -0.57
N LEU A 48 4.16 -12.45 -0.33
CA LEU A 48 2.93 -13.07 -0.84
C LEU A 48 2.81 -12.86 -2.35
N ASP A 49 2.24 -13.86 -3.02
CA ASP A 49 1.83 -13.68 -4.41
C ASP A 49 0.57 -12.81 -4.53
N GLN A 50 0.28 -12.36 -5.75
CA GLN A 50 -0.90 -11.52 -6.01
C GLN A 50 -2.22 -12.21 -5.65
N ALA A 51 -2.28 -13.54 -5.67
CA ALA A 51 -3.51 -14.24 -5.34
C ALA A 51 -3.79 -14.15 -3.84
N ALA A 52 -2.81 -14.56 -3.02
CA ALA A 52 -2.88 -14.52 -1.56
C ALA A 52 -3.09 -13.09 -1.04
N ALA A 53 -2.35 -12.11 -1.57
CA ALA A 53 -2.46 -10.74 -1.11
C ALA A 53 -3.79 -10.08 -1.52
N SER A 54 -4.34 -10.43 -2.70
CA SER A 54 -5.67 -9.96 -3.10
C SER A 54 -6.79 -10.49 -2.19
N GLU A 55 -6.65 -11.71 -1.69
CA GLU A 55 -7.58 -12.32 -0.74
C GLU A 55 -7.57 -11.55 0.59
N MET A 56 -6.38 -11.21 1.11
CA MET A 56 -6.25 -10.42 2.34
C MET A 56 -6.84 -9.00 2.23
N MET A 57 -6.74 -8.36 1.06
CA MET A 57 -7.30 -7.02 0.83
C MET A 57 -8.78 -7.04 0.39
N GLU A 58 -9.41 -8.22 0.34
CA GLU A 58 -10.77 -8.49 -0.16
C GLU A 58 -11.06 -7.89 -1.54
N VAL A 59 -10.10 -7.99 -2.46
CA VAL A 59 -10.27 -7.58 -3.85
C VAL A 59 -9.94 -8.73 -4.80
N SER A 60 -10.41 -8.63 -6.04
CA SER A 60 -10.01 -9.61 -7.06
C SER A 60 -8.50 -9.50 -7.32
N ARG A 61 -7.86 -10.63 -7.65
CA ARG A 61 -6.45 -10.67 -8.12
C ARG A 61 -6.09 -9.65 -9.20
N GLN A 62 -7.03 -9.27 -10.08
CA GLN A 62 -6.78 -8.25 -11.13
C GLN A 62 -6.81 -6.80 -10.60
N THR A 63 -7.37 -6.58 -9.41
CA THR A 63 -7.49 -5.27 -8.76
C THR A 63 -6.39 -5.01 -7.73
N TYR A 64 -5.82 -6.08 -7.19
CA TYR A 64 -4.55 -6.07 -6.48
C TYR A 64 -3.43 -5.76 -7.47
#